data_AF-C1FRB1-F1
#
_entry.id   AF-C1FRB1-F1
#
_cell.length_a   1.000
_cell.length_b   1.000
_cell.length_c   1.000
_cell.angle_alpha   90.00
_cell.angle_beta   90.00
_cell.angle_gamma   90.00
#
_symmetry.space_group_name_H-M   'P 1'
#
loop_
_entity.id
_entity.type
_entity.pdbx_description
1 polymer ?
#
loop_
_entity_poly.entity_id
_entity_poly.type
_entity_poly.pdbx_seq_one_letter_code
_entity_poly.pdbx_strand_id
1 'polypeptide(L)' 'MKTEKEIREEIECCKKTIDNYKKAYKEKKIPKDVLKSTLLECENMISALKWVLGENDRYD' A
#
# COMPACT_ATOMS: atom_id res chain seq x y z
N MET A 1 -4.42 -0.04 20.53
CA MET A 1 -4.37 -0.79 19.26
C MET A 1 -5.34 -0.11 18.29
N LYS A 2 -4.97 0.00 17.01
CA LYS A 2 -5.91 0.48 15.99
C LYS A 2 -7.07 -0.50 15.87
N THR A 3 -8.27 0.01 15.60
CA THR A 3 -9.44 -0.80 15.28
C THR A 3 -9.30 -1.42 13.89
N GLU A 4 -10.03 -2.51 13.63
CA GLU A 4 -10.09 -3.10 12.29
C GLU A 4 -10.48 -2.06 11.22
N LYS A 5 -11.42 -1.15 11.55
CA LYS A 5 -11.83 -0.08 10.64
C LYS A 5 -10.65 0.82 10.26
N GLU A 6 -9.89 1.30 11.24
CA GLU A 6 -8.71 2.14 11.00
C GLU A 6 -7.65 1.42 10.16
N ILE A 7 -7.45 0.11 10.41
CA ILE A 7 -6.52 -0.72 9.65
C ILE A 7 -6.98 -0.85 8.18
N ARG A 8 -8.28 -1.07 7.94
CA ARG A 8 -8.85 -1.13 6.59
C ARG A 8 -8.76 0.24 5.87
N GLU A 9 -8.99 1.34 6.59
CA GLU A 9 -8.83 2.70 6.06
C GLU A 9 -7.37 2.96 5.65
N GLU A 10 -6.39 2.50 6.44
CA GLU A 10 -4.97 2.60 6.07
C GLU A 10 -4.59 1.77 4.85
N ILE A 11 -5.12 0.55 4.74
CA ILE A 11 -4.93 -0.29 3.55
C ILE A 11 -5.48 0.43 2.32
N GLU A 12 -6.67 1.04 2.41
CA GLU A 12 -7.26 1.82 1.33
C GLU A 12 -6.41 3.04 0.97
N CYS A 13 -5.91 3.78 1.96
CA CYS A 13 -5.00 4.90 1.77
C CYS A 13 -3.72 4.46 1.03
N CYS A 14 -3.11 3.33 1.41
CA CYS A 14 -1.95 2.78 0.70
C CYS A 14 -2.26 2.46 -0.76
N LYS A 15 -3.42 1.83 -1.03
CA LYS A 15 -3.86 1.53 -2.40
C LYS A 15 -4.07 2.79 -3.23
N LYS A 16 -4.69 3.84 -2.67
CA LYS A 16 -4.87 5.14 -3.32
C LYS A 16 -3.52 5.80 -3.61
N THR A 17 -2.58 5.75 -2.67
CA THR A 17 -1.21 6.27 -2.88
C THR A 17 -0.53 5.55 -4.03
N ILE A 18 -0.59 4.22 -4.09
CA ILE A 18 -0.06 3.44 -5.22
C ILE A 18 -0.67 3.89 -6.56
N ASP A 19 -1.99 4.08 -6.63
CA ASP A 19 -2.66 4.50 -7.86
C ASP A 19 -2.21 5.91 -8.30
N ASN A 20 -2.16 6.85 -7.34
CA ASN A 20 -1.70 8.22 -7.58
C ASN A 20 -0.25 8.25 -8.11
N TYR A 21 0.64 7.45 -7.52
CA TYR A 21 2.04 7.38 -7.97
C TYR A 21 2.15 6.70 -9.34
N LYS A 22 1.37 5.64 -9.61
CA LYS A 22 1.29 5.04 -10.95
C LYS A 22 0.82 6.06 -12.00
N LYS A 23 -0.18 6.89 -11.68
CA LYS A 23 -0.66 7.95 -12.55
C LYS A 23 0.41 9.03 -12.76
N ALA A 24 1.05 9.50 -11.70
CA ALA A 24 2.13 10.49 -11.77
C ALA A 24 3.31 10.00 -12.63
N TYR A 25 3.66 8.72 -12.53
CA TYR A 25 4.68 8.11 -13.37
C TYR A 25 4.26 8.05 -14.85
N LYS A 26 3.01 7.67 -15.14
CA LYS A 26 2.46 7.70 -16.52
C LYS A 26 2.48 9.11 -17.10
N GLU A 27 2.21 10.12 -16.28
CA GLU A 27 2.31 11.54 -16.64
C GLU A 27 3.75 12.08 -16.65
N LYS A 28 4.77 11.23 -16.44
CA LYS A 28 6.20 11.58 -16.35
C LYS A 28 6.52 12.66 -15.29
N LYS A 29 5.67 12.82 -14.27
CA LYS A 29 5.85 13.75 -13.15
C LYS A 29 6.85 13.26 -12.11
N ILE A 30 7.05 11.94 -12.04
CA ILE A 30 8.01 11.30 -11.13
C ILE A 30 8.89 10.30 -11.90
N PRO A 31 10.14 10.09 -11.45
CA PRO A 31 11.01 9.05 -12.02
C PRO A 31 10.57 7.65 -11.57
N LYS A 32 11.01 6.64 -12.31
CA LYS A 32 10.68 5.22 -12.06
C LYS A 32 11.14 4.75 -10.67
N ASP A 33 12.28 5.25 -10.20
CA ASP A 33 12.84 4.86 -8.90
C ASP A 33 11.95 5.33 -7.74
N VAL A 34 11.41 6.54 -7.82
CA VAL A 34 10.45 7.07 -6.84
C VAL A 34 9.17 6.22 -6.82
N LEU A 35 8.63 5.87 -7.99
CA LEU A 35 7.49 4.95 -8.07
C LEU A 35 7.80 3.60 -7.41
N LYS A 36 8.98 3.02 -7.67
CA LYS A 36 9.37 1.70 -7.15
C LYS A 36 9.50 1.71 -5.64
N SER A 37 10.13 2.73 -5.06
CA SER A 37 10.27 2.86 -3.60
C SER A 37 8.91 2.99 -2.93
N THR A 38 8.04 3.88 -3.43
CA THR A 38 6.70 4.05 -2.86
C THR A 38 5.83 2.80 -2.99
N LEU A 39 5.91 2.09 -4.12
CA LEU A 39 5.24 0.80 -4.28
C LEU A 39 5.67 -0.20 -3.21
N LEU A 40 6.98 -0.35 -3.02
CA LEU A 40 7.53 -1.29 -2.04
C LEU A 40 7.08 -0.95 -0.60
N GLU A 41 7.12 0.33 -0.23
CA GLU A 41 6.69 0.79 1.09
C GLU A 41 5.19 0.54 1.32
N CYS A 42 4.34 0.92 0.36
CA CYS A 42 2.89 0.71 0.48
C CYS A 42 2.53 -0.78 0.46
N GLU A 43 3.19 -1.61 -0.34
CA GLU A 43 2.95 -3.06 -0.38
C GLU A 43 3.37 -3.74 0.93
N ASN A 44 4.51 -3.35 1.50
CA ASN A 44 4.96 -3.85 2.81
C ASN A 44 3.98 -3.44 3.92
N MET A 45 3.51 -2.19 3.91
CA MET A 45 2.53 -1.70 4.88
C MET A 45 1.19 -2.46 4.75
N ILE A 46 0.68 -2.65 3.53
CA ILE A 46 -0.53 -3.46 3.29
C ILE A 46 -0.34 -4.89 3.80
N SER A 47 0.82 -5.51 3.55
CA SER A 47 1.09 -6.87 4.03
C SER A 47 1.11 -6.95 5.55
N ALA A 48 1.73 -5.98 6.23
CA ALA A 48 1.76 -5.93 7.69
C ALA A 48 0.35 -5.71 8.28
N LEU A 49 -0.44 -4.80 7.69
CA LEU A 49 -1.81 -4.53 8.13
C LEU A 49 -2.73 -5.74 7.90
N LYS A 50 -2.60 -6.43 6.77
CA LYS A 50 -3.33 -7.70 6.53
C LYS A 50 -2.95 -8.80 7.52
N TRP A 51 -1.68 -8.87 7.92
CA TRP A 51 -1.24 -9.81 8.95
C TRP A 51 -1.90 -9.52 10.31
N VAL A 52 -2.02 -8.24 10.68
CA VAL A 52 -2.75 -7.83 11.90
C VAL A 52 -4.23 -8.20 11.83
N LEU A 53 -4.85 -8.16 10.64
CA LEU A 53 -6.24 -8.58 10.44
C LEU A 53 -6.42 -10.11 10.36
N GLY A 54 -5.34 -10.90 10.35
CA GLY A 54 -5.41 -12.34 10.09
C GLY A 54 -5.78 -12.69 8.63
N GLU A 55 -5.74 -11.72 7.72
CA GLU A 55 -6.06 -11.88 6.28
C GLU A 55 -4.82 -12.22 5.44
N ASN A 56 -3.72 -12.64 6.06
CA ASN A 56 -2.49 -12.99 5.37
C ASN A 56 -2.56 -14.45 4.88
N ASP A 57 -3.17 -14.64 3.71
CA ASP A 57 -3.39 -15.88 2.95
C ASP A 57 -2.09 -16.60 2.49
N ARG A 58 -0.94 -16.37 3.15
CA ARG A 58 0.36 -16.95 2.75
C ARG A 58 0.74 -18.24 3.48
N TYR A 59 -0.08 -18.71 4.41
CA TYR A 59 0.18 -19.93 5.20
C TYR A 59 -1.09 -20.70 5.62
N ASP A 60 -2.09 -20.84 4.74
CA ASP A 60 -3.05 -21.95 4.82
C ASP A 60 -2.90 -22.82 3.57
#